data_AF-A0AAV0RJ69-F1
#
_entry.id   AF-A0AAV0RJ69-F1
#
_cell.length_a   1.000
_cell.length_b   1.000
_cell.length_c   1.000
_cell.angle_alpha   90.00
_cell.angle_beta   90.00
_cell.angle_gamma   90.00
#
_symmetry.space_group_name_H-M   'P 1'
#
loop_
_entity.id
_entity.type
_entity.pdbx_description
1 polymer ?
#
loop_
_entity_poly.entity_id
_entity_poly.type
_entity_poly.pdbx_seq_one_letter_code
_entity_poly.pdbx_strand_id
1 'polypeptide(L)'
;MIKITNQTSSPILLLAAILLLAAAAHVDCQTCKPSGHITGITPPPGPGAMQPRRGIRLQQNRQAVHHLQMLSSSFEAGGSGGAPSECDN
;
A
#
# COMPACT_ATOMS: atom_id res chain seq x y z
N MET A 1 -26.35 22.05 -52.35
CA MET A 1 -25.11 22.28 -51.56
C MET A 1 -25.48 22.37 -50.09
N ILE A 2 -25.17 21.35 -49.30
CA ILE A 2 -25.43 21.36 -47.85
C ILE A 2 -24.17 21.93 -47.18
N LYS A 3 -24.26 23.16 -46.68
CA LYS A 3 -23.22 23.76 -45.84
C LYS A 3 -23.42 23.21 -44.43
N ILE A 4 -22.68 22.16 -44.09
CA ILE A 4 -22.58 21.70 -42.69
C ILE A 4 -21.66 22.70 -42.00
N THR A 5 -22.22 23.79 -41.51
CA THR A 5 -21.49 24.77 -40.71
C THR A 5 -21.26 24.17 -39.32
N ASN A 6 -20.22 23.36 -39.17
CA ASN A 6 -19.76 22.84 -37.88
C ASN A 6 -18.97 23.94 -37.15
N GLN A 7 -19.66 24.97 -36.69
CA GLN A 7 -19.08 26.03 -35.88
C GLN A 7 -20.02 26.42 -34.75
N THR A 8 -19.98 25.64 -33.67
CA THR A 8 -20.34 26.14 -32.35
C THR A 8 -19.28 25.67 -31.37
N SER A 9 -18.14 26.37 -31.33
CA SER A 9 -17.24 26.34 -30.17
C SER A 9 -17.93 27.06 -29.01
N SER A 10 -18.98 26.44 -28.47
CA SER A 10 -19.66 26.94 -27.29
C SER A 10 -18.74 26.70 -26.09
N PRO A 11 -18.25 27.76 -25.41
CA PRO A 11 -17.35 27.60 -24.26
C PRO A 11 -18.04 26.81 -23.13
N ILE A 12 -19.37 26.83 -23.10
CA ILE A 12 -20.21 26.07 -22.17
C ILE A 12 -20.02 24.57 -22.36
N LEU A 13 -19.95 24.09 -23.60
CA LEU A 13 -19.78 22.66 -23.89
C LEU A 13 -18.38 22.19 -23.49
N LEU A 14 -17.36 23.03 -23.71
CA LEU A 14 -15.99 22.76 -23.29
C LEU A 14 -15.86 22.71 -21.76
N LEU A 15 -16.47 23.67 -21.05
CA LEU A 15 -16.52 23.71 -19.59
C LEU A 15 -17.24 22.49 -19.01
N ALA A 16 -18.37 22.10 -19.60
CA ALA A 16 -19.12 20.92 -19.18
C ALA A 16 -18.30 19.62 -19.36
N ALA A 17 -17.57 19.51 -20.48
CA ALA A 17 -16.68 18.38 -20.71
C ALA A 17 -15.55 18.30 -19.67
N ILE A 18 -14.88 19.42 -19.38
CA ILE A 18 -13.81 19.48 -18.36
C ILE A 18 -14.34 19.08 -16.97
N LEU A 19 -15.53 19.57 -16.60
CA LEU A 19 -16.15 19.23 -15.33
C LEU A 19 -16.50 17.74 -15.23
N LEU A 20 -16.95 17.14 -16.33
CA LEU A 20 -17.25 15.71 -16.42
C LEU A 20 -15.98 14.86 -16.27
N LEU A 21 -14.88 15.24 -16.92
CA LEU A 21 -13.59 14.55 -16.75
C LEU A 21 -13.04 14.69 -15.32
N ALA A 22 -13.17 15.87 -14.71
CA ALA A 22 -12.73 16.11 -13.34
C ALA A 22 -13.51 15.26 -12.31
N ALA A 23 -14.83 15.12 -12.51
CA ALA A 23 -15.67 14.26 -11.68
C ALA A 23 -15.34 12.77 -11.85
N ALA A 24 -14.96 12.34 -13.07
CA ALA A 24 -14.56 10.97 -13.33
C ALA A 24 -13.18 10.60 -12.75
N ALA A 25 -12.32 11.58 -12.47
CA ALA A 25 -10.94 11.37 -12.02
C ALA A 25 -10.78 11.23 -10.49
N HIS A 26 -11.85 11.02 -9.72
CA HIS A 26 -11.69 10.76 -8.28
C HIS A 26 -10.93 9.44 -8.06
N VAL A 27 -9.79 9.53 -7.38
CA VAL A 27 -9.05 8.36 -6.90
C VAL A 27 -9.12 8.42 -5.39
N ASP A 28 -9.88 7.51 -4.79
CA ASP A 28 -9.90 7.33 -3.35
C ASP A 28 -8.56 6.72 -2.90
N CYS A 29 -7.62 7.57 -2.47
CA CYS A 29 -6.41 7.09 -1.81
C CYS A 29 -6.78 6.59 -0.40
N GLN A 30 -6.94 5.28 -0.24
CA GLN A 30 -7.10 4.71 1.09
C GLN A 30 -5.76 4.68 1.81
N THR A 31 -5.62 5.52 2.84
CA THR A 31 -4.47 5.44 3.74
C THR A 31 -4.68 4.32 4.75
N CYS A 32 -3.73 3.39 4.84
CA CYS A 32 -3.77 2.33 5.84
C CYS A 32 -3.52 2.89 7.25
N LYS A 33 -4.43 2.61 8.19
CA LYS A 33 -4.25 2.94 9.61
C LYS A 33 -3.58 1.77 10.33
N PRO A 34 -2.53 1.99 11.15
CA PRO A 34 -1.91 0.91 11.92
C PRO A 34 -2.92 0.30 12.90
N SER A 35 -2.87 -1.03 13.07
CA SER A 35 -3.79 -1.77 13.93
C SER A 35 -3.43 -1.68 15.42
N GLY A 36 -2.23 -1.18 15.73
CA GLY A 36 -1.74 -1.04 17.09
C GLY A 36 -0.22 -0.96 17.17
N HIS A 37 0.29 -0.85 18.39
CA HIS A 37 1.72 -0.85 18.70
C HIS A 37 2.10 -2.14 19.43
N ILE A 38 3.28 -2.67 19.15
CA ILE A 38 3.81 -3.84 19.84
C ILE A 38 4.89 -3.35 20.80
N THR A 39 4.66 -3.52 22.10
CA THR A 39 5.67 -3.24 23.12
C THR A 39 6.76 -4.31 23.02
N GLY A 40 8.02 -3.88 22.88
CA GLY A 40 9.16 -4.78 22.90
C GLY A 40 9.39 -5.35 24.31
N ILE A 41 9.63 -6.65 24.40
CA ILE A 41 10.06 -7.29 25.65
C ILE A 41 11.59 -7.35 25.62
N THR A 42 12.25 -6.84 26.67
CA THR A 42 13.69 -7.00 26.82
C THR A 42 14.00 -8.50 26.97
N PRO A 43 14.88 -9.07 26.14
CA PRO A 43 15.24 -10.48 26.27
C PRO A 43 15.84 -10.78 27.67
N PRO A 44 15.66 -12.00 28.20
CA PRO A 44 16.36 -12.42 29.39
C PRO A 44 17.89 -12.34 29.19
N PRO A 45 18.68 -11.96 30.22
CA PRO A 45 20.13 -11.81 30.09
C PRO A 45 20.81 -13.15 29.75
N GLY A 46 21.69 -13.15 28.74
CA GLY A 46 22.49 -14.32 28.37
C GLY A 46 23.19 -14.17 27.02
N PRO A 47 24.18 -15.03 26.73
CA PRO A 47 24.79 -15.12 25.40
C PRO A 47 23.75 -15.62 24.41
N GLY A 48 23.12 -14.69 23.68
CA GLY A 48 21.96 -14.96 22.81
C GLY A 48 20.81 -13.95 22.96
N ALA A 49 20.89 -13.02 23.91
CA ALA A 49 19.88 -11.99 24.11
C ALA A 49 19.77 -11.05 22.89
N MET A 50 18.63 -11.14 22.18
CA MET A 50 18.30 -10.32 21.02
C MET A 50 17.83 -8.92 21.44
N GLN A 51 18.54 -7.87 21.01
CA GLN A 51 18.24 -6.48 21.35
C GLN A 51 16.76 -6.12 21.14
N PRO A 52 16.15 -5.30 22.02
CA PRO A 52 14.76 -4.88 21.87
C PRO A 52 14.56 -4.15 20.53
N ARG A 53 13.70 -4.69 19.66
CA ARG A 53 13.26 -4.03 18.42
C ARG A 53 11.83 -3.54 18.57
N ARG A 54 11.56 -2.31 18.14
CA ARG A 54 10.19 -1.76 18.08
C ARG A 54 9.47 -2.29 16.84
N GLY A 55 8.24 -2.78 17.04
CA GLY A 55 7.37 -3.26 15.97
C GLY A 55 6.03 -2.52 15.96
N ILE A 56 5.39 -2.47 14.80
CA ILE A 56 4.01 -2.00 14.66
C ILE A 56 3.16 -3.15 14.09
N ARG A 57 1.91 -3.27 14.54
CA ARG A 57 0.99 -4.24 13.97
C ARG A 57 0.29 -3.61 12.77
N LEU A 58 0.50 -4.18 11.59
CA LEU A 58 -0.28 -3.86 10.41
C LEU A 58 -1.37 -4.94 10.27
N GLN A 59 -2.63 -4.52 10.22
CA GLN A 59 -3.72 -5.39 9.79
C GLN A 59 -3.82 -5.26 8.27
N GLN A 60 -3.80 -6.39 7.56
CA GLN A 60 -3.69 -6.40 6.11
C GLN A 60 -4.94 -5.78 5.46
N ASN A 61 -4.76 -4.60 4.85
CA ASN A 61 -5.68 -4.07 3.85
C ASN A 61 -5.19 -4.60 2.49
N ARG A 62 -6.03 -5.34 1.78
CA ARG A 62 -5.67 -6.16 0.62
C ARG A 62 -5.54 -5.30 -0.66
N GLN A 63 -4.70 -4.28 -0.62
CA GLN A 63 -4.40 -3.43 -1.77
C GLN A 63 -3.03 -3.81 -2.35
N ALA A 64 -2.99 -4.06 -3.65
CA ALA A 64 -1.73 -4.31 -4.37
C ALA A 64 -0.94 -3.00 -4.43
N VAL A 65 0.24 -2.96 -3.82
CA VAL A 65 1.10 -1.78 -3.78
C VAL A 65 2.14 -1.89 -4.89
N HIS A 66 2.26 -0.88 -5.75
CA HIS A 66 3.25 -0.84 -6.84
C HIS A 66 4.70 -0.65 -6.37
N HIS A 67 4.92 -0.32 -5.09
CA HIS A 67 6.23 -0.09 -4.50
C HIS A 67 6.44 -1.02 -3.30
N LEU A 68 7.15 -2.12 -3.51
CA LEU A 68 7.56 -3.04 -2.45
C LEU A 68 8.99 -2.74 -2.01
N GLN A 69 9.20 -2.64 -0.70
CA GLN A 69 10.54 -2.67 -0.12
C GLN A 69 10.96 -4.13 0.06
N MET A 70 12.07 -4.52 -0.58
CA MET A 70 12.63 -5.85 -0.39
C MET A 70 13.33 -5.94 0.96
N LEU A 71 12.91 -6.90 1.78
CA LEU A 71 13.60 -7.27 3.00
C LEU A 71 14.24 -8.65 2.81
N SER A 72 15.54 -8.74 3.04
CA SER A 72 16.24 -10.03 3.05
C SER A 72 15.80 -10.85 4.27
N SER A 73 15.38 -12.09 4.04
CA SER A 73 14.93 -13.03 5.07
C SER A 73 15.65 -14.37 4.88
N SER A 74 15.88 -15.09 5.97
CA SER A 74 16.50 -16.43 5.98
C SER A 74 15.50 -17.44 6.52
N PHE A 75 15.25 -18.49 5.75
CA PHE A 75 14.30 -19.57 6.03
C PHE A 75 14.99 -20.90 6.35
N GLU A 76 16.31 -20.87 6.58
CA GLU A 76 17.06 -22.07 6.94
C GLU A 76 16.70 -22.54 8.36
N ALA A 77 16.79 -23.85 8.58
CA ALA A 77 16.62 -24.43 9.91
C ALA A 77 17.70 -23.89 10.87
N GLY A 78 17.27 -23.36 12.03
CA GLY A 78 18.16 -22.67 12.97
C GLY A 78 18.51 -21.22 12.58
N GLY A 79 17.97 -20.71 11.46
CA GLY A 79 18.08 -19.31 11.07
C GLY A 79 17.11 -18.38 11.82
N SER A 80 17.04 -17.12 11.39
CA SER A 80 16.19 -16.10 12.04
C SER A 80 14.68 -16.34 11.84
N GLY A 81 14.28 -17.21 10.92
CA GLY A 81 12.88 -17.53 10.65
C GLY A 81 12.19 -18.30 11.80
N GLY A 82 12.95 -18.96 12.67
CA GLY A 82 12.44 -19.71 13.81
C GLY A 82 11.75 -21.02 13.41
N ALA A 83 10.65 -20.94 12.66
CA ALA A 83 9.85 -22.06 12.16
C ALA A 83 9.94 -22.19 10.62
N PRO A 84 9.53 -23.33 10.03
CA PRO A 84 9.43 -23.47 8.57
C PRO A 84 8.43 -22.47 7.96
N SER A 85 8.52 -22.29 6.64
CA SER A 85 7.61 -21.40 5.90
C SER A 85 6.16 -21.87 5.98
N GLU A 86 5.24 -20.92 6.21
CA GLU A 86 3.83 -21.23 6.52
C GLU A 86 3.04 -21.80 5.33
N CYS A 87 3.43 -21.47 4.09
CA CYS A 87 2.66 -21.81 2.90
C CYS A 87 2.86 -23.26 2.41
N ASP A 88 3.99 -23.88 2.76
CA ASP A 88 4.48 -25.12 2.16
C ASP A 88 5.08 -26.09 3.18
N ASN A 89 4.78 -25.90 4.47
CA ASN A 89 5.24 -26.76 5.56
C ASN A 89 4.84 -28.23 5.41
#